data_AF-A0A662V1V3-F1
#
_entry.id   AF-A0A662V1V3-F1
#
_cell.length_a   1.000
_cell.length_b   1.000
_cell.length_c   1.000
_cell.angle_alpha   90.00
_cell.angle_beta   90.00
_cell.angle_gamma   90.00
#
_symmetry.space_group_name_H-M   'P 1'
#
loop_
_entity.id
_entity.type
_entity.pdbx_description
1 polymer ?
#
loop_
_entity_poly.entity_id
_entity_poly.type
_entity_poly.pdbx_seq_one_letter_code
_entity_poly.pdbx_strand_id
1 'polypeptide(L)'
;MESLQKSSETEIPEYDEGARKLLLLGYIARIFTQIFPYVGGIGLVISSTGWLRHYSRVEKKLILLILVLALMVSGLLHIYVDYTKSLLTYTVPSIAQEGEVKLSEIKELLELTVAGMGTVLDIILYGLLALTFTIEAFIIKYVAMLYRKAFYSWLWIMFILIGVLYFALIPTTINAANGINEMINEINETLQVEGDRVLNESEVISFIMGFTSFLFPVMAISVVLFIVRLVTMILSALGFHKIPKVIERLKLFQELKRPVQQGS
;
A
#
# COMPACT_ATOMS: atom_id res chain seq x y z
N MET A 1 39.35 14.02 -35.44
CA MET A 1 38.18 14.80 -34.95
C MET A 1 36.92 13.97 -35.17
N GLU A 2 36.90 12.74 -34.65
CA GLU A 2 36.00 11.67 -35.12
C GLU A 2 35.25 10.98 -33.96
N SER A 3 35.22 11.59 -32.78
CA SER A 3 34.76 10.94 -31.54
C SER A 3 33.48 11.51 -30.93
N LEU A 4 32.75 12.40 -31.62
CA LEU A 4 31.57 13.07 -31.05
C LEU A 4 30.23 12.77 -31.75
N GLN A 5 30.21 11.91 -32.77
CA GLN A 5 28.99 11.67 -33.57
C GLN A 5 28.31 10.32 -33.31
N LYS A 6 28.65 9.63 -32.22
CA LYS A 6 28.13 8.27 -31.92
C LYS A 6 27.14 8.21 -30.73
N SER A 7 26.57 9.33 -30.27
CA SER A 7 25.81 9.37 -29.00
C SER A 7 24.30 9.67 -29.12
N SER A 8 23.60 9.35 -30.23
CA SER A 8 22.15 9.57 -30.24
C SER A 8 21.26 8.54 -30.91
N GLU A 9 21.77 7.33 -31.19
CA GLU A 9 20.87 6.20 -31.39
C GLU A 9 20.41 5.72 -30.00
N THR A 10 19.40 6.40 -29.46
CA THR A 10 18.64 5.85 -28.34
C THR A 10 17.85 4.68 -28.94
N GLU A 11 18.34 3.46 -28.75
CA GLU A 11 17.60 2.24 -29.08
C GLU A 11 16.19 2.38 -28.49
N ILE A 12 15.17 2.34 -29.35
CA ILE A 12 13.79 2.32 -28.88
C ILE A 12 13.63 1.00 -28.14
N PRO A 13 13.31 1.01 -26.84
CA PRO A 13 13.16 -0.22 -26.09
C PRO A 13 12.10 -1.11 -26.74
N GLU A 14 12.44 -2.39 -26.92
CA GLU A 14 11.55 -3.38 -27.49
C GLU A 14 10.28 -3.48 -26.64
N TYR A 15 9.12 -3.37 -27.29
CA TYR A 15 7.84 -3.18 -26.61
C TYR A 15 7.08 -4.50 -26.49
N ASP A 16 7.06 -5.07 -25.28
CA ASP A 16 6.28 -6.27 -24.96
C ASP A 16 4.82 -5.91 -24.59
N GLU A 17 3.91 -6.16 -25.53
CA GLU A 17 2.47 -5.98 -25.36
C GLU A 17 1.87 -6.86 -24.25
N GLY A 18 2.44 -8.05 -24.03
CA GLY A 18 2.05 -8.96 -22.96
C GLY A 18 2.44 -8.43 -21.58
N ALA A 19 3.64 -7.85 -21.45
CA ALA A 19 4.07 -7.17 -20.22
C ALA A 19 3.15 -5.99 -19.89
N ARG A 20 2.75 -5.17 -20.88
CA ARG A 20 1.82 -4.05 -20.67
C ARG A 20 0.48 -4.53 -20.13
N LYS A 21 -0.13 -5.54 -20.75
CA LYS A 21 -1.45 -6.06 -20.33
C LYS A 21 -1.42 -6.54 -18.88
N LEU A 22 -0.36 -7.23 -18.47
CA LEU A 22 -0.17 -7.66 -17.09
C LEU A 22 -0.01 -6.46 -16.14
N LEU A 23 0.81 -5.47 -16.47
CA LEU A 23 0.94 -4.26 -15.65
C LEU A 23 -0.40 -3.54 -15.48
N LEU A 24 -1.15 -3.36 -16.58
CA LEU A 24 -2.47 -2.73 -16.56
C LEU A 24 -3.46 -3.50 -15.66
N LEU A 25 -3.59 -4.81 -15.87
CA LEU A 25 -4.46 -5.67 -15.08
C LEU A 25 -4.06 -5.69 -13.60
N GLY A 26 -2.76 -5.74 -13.32
CA GLY A 26 -2.22 -5.73 -11.96
C GLY A 26 -2.53 -4.44 -11.22
N TYR A 27 -2.30 -3.28 -11.85
CA TYR A 27 -2.62 -1.98 -11.22
C TYR A 27 -4.13 -1.78 -11.06
N ILE A 28 -4.96 -2.21 -12.03
CA ILE A 28 -6.42 -2.18 -11.89
C ILE A 28 -6.88 -3.06 -10.73
N ALA A 29 -6.40 -4.30 -10.64
CA ALA A 29 -6.71 -5.17 -9.50
C ALA A 29 -6.27 -4.54 -8.17
N ARG A 30 -5.13 -3.85 -8.14
CA ARG A 30 -4.64 -3.15 -6.95
C ARG A 30 -5.50 -1.94 -6.54
N ILE A 31 -6.37 -1.40 -7.39
CA ILE A 31 -7.39 -0.41 -7.00
C ILE A 31 -8.43 -1.04 -6.07
N PHE A 32 -8.86 -2.26 -6.38
CA PHE A 32 -9.90 -2.98 -5.63
C PHE A 32 -9.39 -3.65 -4.34
N THR A 33 -8.08 -3.62 -4.08
CA THR A 33 -7.46 -4.18 -2.85
C THR A 33 -8.12 -3.72 -1.55
N GLN A 34 -8.61 -2.49 -1.53
CA GLN A 34 -9.20 -1.87 -0.34
C GLN A 34 -10.61 -2.41 -0.04
N ILE A 35 -11.28 -2.97 -1.06
CA ILE A 35 -12.61 -3.58 -0.94
C ILE A 35 -12.47 -5.08 -0.70
N PHE A 36 -11.51 -5.72 -1.38
CA PHE A 36 -11.21 -7.14 -1.26
C PHE A 36 -9.70 -7.33 -1.07
N PRO A 37 -9.23 -7.62 0.16
CA PRO A 37 -7.80 -7.78 0.46
C PRO A 37 -7.10 -8.79 -0.47
N TYR A 38 -7.79 -9.89 -0.80
CA TYR A 38 -7.32 -10.92 -1.72
C TYR A 38 -7.04 -10.42 -3.14
N VAL A 39 -7.87 -9.50 -3.65
CA VAL A 39 -7.73 -8.96 -5.01
C VAL A 39 -6.47 -8.11 -5.13
N GLY A 40 -6.02 -7.50 -4.03
CA GLY A 40 -4.76 -6.77 -4.01
C GLY A 40 -3.51 -7.64 -4.03
N GLY A 41 -3.52 -8.77 -3.32
CA GLY A 41 -2.46 -9.77 -3.40
C GLY A 41 -2.31 -10.32 -4.83
N ILE A 42 -3.44 -10.67 -5.45
CA ILE A 42 -3.49 -11.07 -6.86
C ILE A 42 -2.97 -9.95 -7.78
N GLY A 43 -3.41 -8.71 -7.56
CA GLY A 43 -2.95 -7.56 -8.35
C GLY A 43 -1.45 -7.30 -8.23
N LEU A 44 -0.88 -7.45 -7.03
CA LEU A 44 0.56 -7.37 -6.79
C LEU A 44 1.33 -8.43 -7.58
N VAL A 45 0.88 -9.68 -7.52
CA VAL A 45 1.47 -10.81 -8.27
C VAL A 45 1.43 -10.53 -9.77
N ILE A 46 0.26 -10.15 -10.31
CA ILE A 46 0.07 -9.86 -11.74
C ILE A 46 0.97 -8.70 -12.20
N SER A 47 1.03 -7.59 -11.45
CA SER A 47 1.91 -6.47 -11.80
C SER A 47 3.40 -6.87 -11.76
N SER A 48 3.80 -7.70 -10.79
CA SER A 48 5.17 -8.19 -10.68
C SER A 48 5.55 -9.11 -11.84
N THR A 49 4.62 -9.96 -12.30
CA THR A 49 4.80 -10.77 -13.52
C THR A 49 4.92 -9.90 -14.77
N GLY A 50 4.14 -8.81 -14.85
CA GLY A 50 4.26 -7.82 -15.92
C GLY A 50 5.64 -7.17 -15.96
N TRP A 51 6.17 -6.77 -14.80
CA TRP A 51 7.53 -6.25 -14.70
C TRP A 51 8.59 -7.29 -15.07
N LEU A 52 8.44 -8.55 -14.64
CA LEU A 52 9.39 -9.65 -14.96
C LEU A 52 9.54 -9.88 -16.47
N ARG A 53 8.48 -9.67 -17.23
CA ARG A 53 8.49 -9.78 -18.69
C ARG A 53 9.14 -8.58 -19.38
N HIS A 54 9.06 -7.39 -18.78
CA HIS A 54 9.58 -6.15 -19.37
C HIS A 54 11.12 -5.99 -19.29
N TYR A 55 11.82 -6.74 -18.42
CA TYR A 55 13.22 -6.47 -18.07
C TYR A 55 14.23 -7.62 -18.31
N SER A 56 15.51 -7.27 -18.46
CA SER A 56 16.61 -8.20 -18.79
C SER A 56 17.27 -8.86 -17.56
N ARG A 57 18.22 -9.78 -17.77
CA ARG A 57 18.74 -10.78 -16.80
C ARG A 57 19.13 -10.26 -15.38
N VAL A 58 19.56 -9.02 -15.23
CA VAL A 58 20.04 -8.48 -13.94
C VAL A 58 18.90 -7.96 -13.07
N GLU A 59 17.87 -7.36 -13.66
CA GLU A 59 16.72 -6.77 -12.97
C GLU A 59 15.69 -7.84 -12.54
N LYS A 60 15.71 -9.00 -13.20
CA LYS A 60 14.84 -10.15 -12.85
C LYS A 60 14.98 -10.59 -11.40
N LYS A 61 16.17 -10.48 -10.77
CA LYS A 61 16.36 -10.83 -9.35
C LYS A 61 15.59 -9.89 -8.42
N LEU A 62 15.56 -8.61 -8.75
CA LEU A 62 14.91 -7.54 -7.99
C LEU A 62 13.38 -7.64 -8.12
N ILE A 63 12.89 -8.00 -9.31
CA ILE A 63 11.46 -8.22 -9.55
C ILE A 63 10.99 -9.58 -9.00
N LEU A 64 11.84 -10.62 -9.02
CA LEU A 64 11.57 -11.89 -8.34
C LEU A 64 11.45 -11.67 -6.83
N LEU A 65 12.27 -10.80 -6.24
CA LEU A 65 12.14 -10.40 -4.84
C LEU A 65 10.78 -9.74 -4.58
N ILE A 66 10.31 -8.84 -5.46
CA ILE A 66 8.96 -8.25 -5.35
C ILE A 66 7.88 -9.33 -5.46
N LEU A 67 8.03 -10.29 -6.36
CA LEU A 67 7.07 -11.39 -6.51
C LEU A 67 7.01 -12.24 -5.23
N VAL A 68 8.15 -12.55 -4.62
CA VAL A 68 8.22 -13.27 -3.34
C VAL A 68 7.60 -12.45 -2.22
N LEU A 69 7.93 -11.16 -2.12
CA LEU A 69 7.33 -10.25 -1.14
C LEU A 69 5.81 -10.11 -1.33
N ALA A 70 5.35 -10.01 -2.58
CA ALA A 70 3.93 -9.97 -2.94
C ALA A 70 3.19 -11.25 -2.53
N LEU A 71 3.81 -12.41 -2.74
CA LEU A 71 3.25 -13.70 -2.30
C LEU A 71 3.22 -13.79 -0.76
N MET A 72 4.26 -13.33 -0.07
CA MET A 72 4.28 -13.24 1.40
C MET A 72 3.18 -12.31 1.92
N VAL A 73 3.04 -11.11 1.35
CA VAL A 73 1.96 -10.16 1.68
C VAL A 73 0.59 -10.79 1.43
N SER A 74 0.40 -11.45 0.29
CA SER A 74 -0.87 -12.11 -0.04
C SER A 74 -1.21 -13.24 0.94
N GLY A 75 -0.21 -14.02 1.36
CA GLY A 75 -0.38 -15.09 2.36
C GLY A 75 -0.70 -14.54 3.75
N LEU A 76 0.02 -13.50 4.19
CA LEU A 76 -0.22 -12.86 5.49
C LEU A 76 -1.58 -12.16 5.55
N LEU A 77 -2.03 -11.54 4.45
CA LEU A 77 -3.39 -10.99 4.35
C LEU A 77 -4.46 -12.06 4.51
N HIS A 78 -4.21 -13.29 4.05
CA HIS A 78 -5.13 -14.41 4.25
C HIS A 78 -5.27 -14.76 5.73
N ILE A 79 -4.14 -14.91 6.41
CA ILE A 79 -4.09 -15.20 7.85
C ILE A 79 -4.74 -14.06 8.64
N TYR A 80 -4.48 -12.81 8.25
CA TYR A 80 -5.04 -11.63 8.90
C TYR A 80 -6.57 -11.61 8.82
N VAL A 81 -7.15 -11.76 7.62
CA VAL A 81 -8.61 -11.76 7.43
C VAL A 81 -9.28 -12.89 8.23
N ASP A 82 -8.67 -14.07 8.28
CA ASP A 82 -9.21 -15.20 9.03
C ASP A 82 -9.13 -14.95 10.54
N TYR A 83 -8.06 -14.33 11.03
CA TYR A 83 -7.90 -13.90 12.42
C TYR A 83 -8.94 -12.85 12.82
N THR A 84 -9.15 -11.79 12.02
CA THR A 84 -10.12 -10.73 12.34
C THR A 84 -11.56 -11.24 12.33
N LYS A 85 -11.92 -12.12 11.39
CA LYS A 85 -13.23 -12.76 11.36
C LYS A 85 -13.49 -13.61 12.59
N SER A 86 -12.49 -14.37 13.04
CA SER A 86 -12.58 -15.12 14.29
C SER A 86 -12.85 -14.17 15.46
N LEU A 87 -12.05 -13.12 15.61
CA LEU A 87 -12.21 -12.14 16.68
C LEU A 87 -13.61 -11.52 16.70
N LEU A 88 -14.11 -11.04 15.55
CA LEU A 88 -15.44 -10.40 15.45
C LEU A 88 -16.61 -11.35 15.70
N THR A 89 -16.47 -12.64 15.36
CA THR A 89 -17.56 -13.62 15.51
C THR A 89 -17.77 -14.03 16.97
N TYR A 90 -16.72 -14.00 17.80
CA TYR A 90 -16.81 -14.44 19.19
C TYR A 90 -17.23 -13.33 20.16
N THR A 91 -17.08 -12.05 19.83
CA THR A 91 -17.20 -10.97 20.84
C THR A 91 -18.22 -9.87 20.53
N VAL A 92 -18.73 -9.73 19.30
CA VAL A 92 -19.72 -8.69 18.96
C VAL A 92 -21.15 -8.90 19.53
N PRO A 93 -21.62 -10.11 19.95
CA PRO A 93 -23.02 -10.24 20.39
C PRO A 93 -23.38 -9.59 21.74
N SER A 94 -22.45 -9.17 22.60
CA SER A 94 -22.77 -8.80 23.99
C SER A 94 -23.06 -7.31 24.23
N ILE A 95 -22.47 -6.39 23.47
CA ILE A 95 -22.45 -4.94 23.84
C ILE A 95 -23.72 -4.17 23.39
N ALA A 96 -24.57 -4.76 22.55
CA ALA A 96 -25.68 -4.03 21.91
C ALA A 96 -27.07 -4.26 22.53
N GLN A 97 -27.20 -5.06 23.59
CA GLN A 97 -28.53 -5.50 24.09
C GLN A 97 -29.04 -4.77 25.34
N GLU A 98 -28.19 -4.08 26.11
CA GLU A 98 -28.60 -3.38 27.32
C GLU A 98 -28.22 -1.90 27.19
N GLY A 99 -29.19 -0.98 27.32
CA GLY A 99 -28.96 0.47 27.16
C GLY A 99 -28.07 1.11 28.23
N GLU A 100 -27.36 0.30 29.02
CA GLU A 100 -26.47 0.69 30.11
C GLU A 100 -25.06 0.14 29.80
N VAL A 101 -24.08 1.03 29.62
CA VAL A 101 -22.70 0.63 29.32
C VAL A 101 -21.93 0.43 30.63
N LYS A 102 -21.49 -0.79 30.89
CA LYS A 102 -20.66 -1.10 32.07
C LYS A 102 -19.18 -0.86 31.80
N LEU A 103 -18.45 -0.55 32.86
CA LEU A 103 -17.01 -0.34 32.80
C LEU A 103 -16.27 -1.61 32.33
N SER A 104 -16.74 -2.79 32.71
CA SER A 104 -16.20 -4.08 32.25
C SER A 104 -16.39 -4.34 30.74
N GLU A 105 -17.51 -3.90 30.16
CA GLU A 105 -17.80 -4.04 28.71
C GLU A 105 -16.89 -3.14 27.87
N ILE A 106 -16.62 -1.92 28.36
CA ILE A 106 -15.65 -1.02 27.74
C ILE A 106 -14.26 -1.66 27.74
N LYS A 107 -13.84 -2.22 28.88
CA LYS A 107 -12.55 -2.90 28.99
C LYS A 107 -12.44 -4.04 27.96
N GLU A 108 -13.47 -4.88 27.83
CA GLU A 108 -13.47 -5.98 26.87
C GLU A 108 -13.33 -5.48 25.42
N LEU A 109 -14.04 -4.39 25.07
CA LEU A 109 -13.93 -3.75 23.75
C LEU A 109 -12.50 -3.23 23.47
N LEU A 110 -11.85 -2.64 24.49
CA LEU A 110 -10.47 -2.15 24.35
C LEU A 110 -9.47 -3.29 24.22
N GLU A 111 -9.60 -4.35 25.03
CA GLU A 111 -8.75 -5.53 24.97
C GLU A 111 -8.83 -6.19 23.59
N LEU A 112 -10.03 -6.25 22.98
CA LEU A 112 -10.21 -6.70 21.61
C LEU A 112 -9.53 -5.78 20.59
N THR A 113 -9.69 -4.47 20.77
CA THR A 113 -9.10 -3.48 19.87
C THR A 113 -7.57 -3.58 19.90
N VAL A 114 -6.96 -3.70 21.08
CA VAL A 114 -5.51 -3.89 21.23
C VAL A 114 -5.07 -5.26 20.72
N ALA A 115 -5.81 -6.34 20.97
CA ALA A 115 -5.48 -7.66 20.44
C ALA A 115 -5.42 -7.66 18.90
N GLY A 116 -6.23 -6.81 18.25
CA GLY A 116 -6.21 -6.60 16.80
C GLY A 116 -5.21 -5.55 16.30
N MET A 117 -4.53 -4.80 17.18
CA MET A 117 -3.66 -3.67 16.82
C MET A 117 -2.23 -3.86 17.31
N GLY A 118 -1.26 -3.51 16.47
CA GLY A 118 0.14 -3.50 16.89
C GLY A 118 0.70 -4.90 17.12
N THR A 119 0.07 -5.92 16.53
CA THR A 119 0.57 -7.27 16.56
C THR A 119 1.88 -7.36 15.76
N VAL A 120 2.71 -8.36 16.07
CA VAL A 120 3.90 -8.67 15.26
C VAL A 120 3.51 -8.87 13.78
N LEU A 121 2.30 -9.40 13.53
CA LEU A 121 1.77 -9.60 12.19
C LEU A 121 1.52 -8.28 11.45
N ASP A 122 0.95 -7.26 12.11
CA ASP A 122 0.72 -5.93 11.52
C ASP A 122 2.04 -5.24 11.15
N ILE A 123 3.02 -5.32 12.06
CA ILE A 123 4.35 -4.74 11.85
C ILE A 123 5.02 -5.39 10.64
N ILE A 124 4.99 -6.72 10.55
CA ILE A 124 5.54 -7.46 9.41
C ILE A 124 4.80 -7.09 8.13
N LEU A 125 3.46 -7.05 8.16
CA LEU A 125 2.65 -6.74 6.98
C LEU A 125 2.92 -5.33 6.44
N TYR A 126 2.92 -4.31 7.31
CA TYR A 126 3.24 -2.94 6.92
C TYR A 126 4.68 -2.81 6.42
N GLY A 127 5.64 -3.47 7.08
CA GLY A 127 7.03 -3.49 6.64
C GLY A 127 7.21 -4.11 5.25
N LEU A 128 6.56 -5.23 4.98
CA LEU A 128 6.60 -5.90 3.67
C LEU A 128 5.94 -5.06 2.58
N LEU A 129 4.79 -4.44 2.87
CA LEU A 129 4.13 -3.51 1.94
C LEU A 129 5.03 -2.31 1.64
N ALA A 130 5.60 -1.68 2.67
CA ALA A 130 6.50 -0.55 2.53
C ALA A 130 7.70 -0.91 1.64
N LEU A 131 8.32 -2.06 1.88
CA LEU A 131 9.44 -2.56 1.09
C LEU A 131 9.03 -2.81 -0.36
N THR A 132 7.87 -3.43 -0.59
CA THR A 132 7.34 -3.71 -1.93
C THR A 132 7.18 -2.43 -2.74
N PHE A 133 6.51 -1.41 -2.20
CA PHE A 133 6.33 -0.13 -2.89
C PHE A 133 7.63 0.63 -3.10
N THR A 134 8.55 0.55 -2.14
CA THR A 134 9.88 1.18 -2.26
C THR A 134 10.70 0.57 -3.38
N ILE A 135 10.74 -0.77 -3.46
CA ILE A 135 11.44 -1.49 -4.54
C ILE A 135 10.79 -1.18 -5.90
N GLU A 136 9.46 -1.17 -5.97
CA GLU A 136 8.72 -0.81 -7.18
C GLU A 136 9.02 0.63 -7.64
N ALA A 137 9.23 1.56 -6.70
CA ALA A 137 9.68 2.91 -7.01
C ALA A 137 11.02 2.92 -7.74
N PHE A 138 11.99 2.10 -7.32
CA PHE A 138 13.30 2.02 -7.99
C PHE A 138 13.21 1.50 -9.42
N ILE A 139 12.30 0.55 -9.68
CA ILE A 139 12.01 0.08 -11.05
C ILE A 139 11.43 1.23 -11.89
N ILE A 140 10.44 1.95 -11.36
CA ILE A 140 9.81 3.08 -12.06
C ILE A 140 10.83 4.20 -12.32
N LYS A 141 11.76 4.46 -11.40
CA LYS A 141 12.84 5.42 -11.60
C LYS A 141 13.72 5.04 -12.79
N TYR A 142 14.02 3.75 -12.94
CA TYR A 142 14.76 3.25 -14.10
C TYR A 142 13.99 3.48 -15.41
N VAL A 143 12.69 3.17 -15.45
CA VAL A 143 11.81 3.49 -16.59
C VAL A 143 11.83 5.00 -16.88
N ALA A 144 11.77 5.84 -15.84
CA ALA A 144 11.79 7.30 -16.00
C ALA A 144 13.06 7.79 -16.70
N MET A 145 14.21 7.19 -16.38
CA MET A 145 15.49 7.50 -17.02
C MET A 145 15.51 7.07 -18.49
N LEU A 146 14.98 5.88 -18.81
CA LEU A 146 14.93 5.38 -20.19
C LEU A 146 14.03 6.22 -21.10
N TYR A 147 12.81 6.51 -20.65
CA TYR A 147 11.82 7.20 -21.48
C TYR A 147 11.85 8.73 -21.31
N ARG A 148 12.69 9.27 -20.41
CA ARG A 148 12.85 10.71 -20.10
C ARG A 148 11.52 11.46 -19.94
N LYS A 149 10.56 10.86 -19.24
CA LYS A 149 9.24 11.47 -19.01
C LYS A 149 9.05 11.88 -17.55
N ALA A 150 8.69 13.15 -17.37
CA ALA A 150 8.31 13.72 -16.07
C ALA A 150 7.22 12.91 -15.35
N PHE A 151 6.31 12.28 -16.10
CA PHE A 151 5.28 11.40 -15.56
C PHE A 151 5.84 10.23 -14.74
N TYR A 152 6.89 9.55 -15.23
CA TYR A 152 7.49 8.42 -14.51
C TYR A 152 8.34 8.88 -13.32
N SER A 153 8.97 10.06 -13.40
CA SER A 153 9.65 10.67 -12.25
C SER A 153 8.67 11.03 -11.13
N TRP A 154 7.47 11.51 -11.48
CA TRP A 154 6.40 11.73 -10.51
C TRP A 154 5.88 10.43 -9.89
N LEU A 155 5.66 9.39 -10.71
CA LEU A 155 5.27 8.06 -10.19
C LEU A 155 6.31 7.50 -9.22
N TRP A 156 7.60 7.63 -9.51
CA TRP A 156 8.67 7.23 -8.60
C TRP A 156 8.52 7.89 -7.20
N ILE A 157 8.30 9.20 -7.16
CA ILE A 157 8.10 9.94 -5.89
C ILE A 157 6.87 9.42 -5.16
N MET A 158 5.77 9.17 -5.87
CA MET A 158 4.53 8.67 -5.26
C MET A 158 4.68 7.27 -4.67
N PHE A 159 5.41 6.36 -5.34
CA PHE A 159 5.67 5.03 -4.79
C PHE A 159 6.58 5.07 -3.55
N ILE A 160 7.57 5.99 -3.51
CA ILE A 160 8.35 6.25 -2.28
C ILE A 160 7.43 6.76 -1.17
N LEU A 161 6.56 7.73 -1.46
CA LEU A 161 5.65 8.30 -0.48
C LEU A 161 4.73 7.23 0.11
N ILE A 162 4.19 6.33 -0.71
CA ILE A 162 3.39 5.18 -0.25
C ILE A 162 4.22 4.30 0.69
N GLY A 163 5.48 3.99 0.33
CA GLY A 163 6.37 3.21 1.18
C GLY A 163 6.64 3.86 2.54
N VAL A 164 6.91 5.17 2.55
CA VAL A 164 7.13 5.95 3.78
C VAL A 164 5.89 5.97 4.67
N LEU A 165 4.69 6.14 4.09
CA LEU A 165 3.44 6.14 4.84
C LEU A 165 3.15 4.78 5.49
N TYR A 166 3.45 3.66 4.80
CA TYR A 166 3.38 2.33 5.42
C TYR A 166 4.39 2.17 6.57
N PHE A 167 5.61 2.68 6.42
CA PHE A 167 6.57 2.69 7.53
C PHE A 167 6.09 3.54 8.71
N ALA A 168 5.47 4.68 8.45
CA ALA A 168 4.93 5.56 9.50
C ALA A 168 3.78 4.91 10.28
N LEU A 169 2.97 4.05 9.62
CA LEU A 169 1.91 3.31 10.32
C LEU A 169 2.44 2.38 11.42
N ILE A 170 3.67 1.86 11.32
CA ILE A 170 4.24 0.95 12.32
C ILE A 170 4.33 1.63 13.71
N PRO A 171 5.15 2.69 13.91
CA PRO A 171 5.25 3.34 15.22
C PRO A 171 3.92 3.99 15.64
N THR A 172 3.10 4.49 14.70
CA THR A 172 1.82 5.10 15.03
C THR A 172 0.82 4.07 15.59
N THR A 173 0.76 2.87 15.00
CA THR A 173 -0.12 1.79 15.48
C THR A 173 0.35 1.27 16.84
N ILE A 174 1.66 1.13 17.05
CA ILE A 174 2.23 0.73 18.35
C ILE A 174 1.90 1.77 19.43
N ASN A 175 2.08 3.06 19.14
CA ASN A 175 1.76 4.12 20.10
C ASN A 175 0.26 4.16 20.43
N ALA A 176 -0.62 3.96 19.43
CA ALA A 176 -2.05 3.85 19.66
C ALA A 176 -2.40 2.65 20.56
N ALA A 177 -1.80 1.49 20.30
CA ALA A 177 -2.00 0.30 21.12
C ALA A 177 -1.52 0.50 22.56
N ASN A 178 -0.38 1.17 22.76
CA ASN A 178 0.13 1.51 24.09
C ASN A 178 -0.80 2.47 24.85
N GLY A 179 -1.30 3.51 24.19
CA GLY A 179 -2.26 4.43 24.81
C GLY A 179 -3.58 3.76 25.20
N ILE A 180 -4.06 2.81 24.38
CA ILE A 180 -5.23 2.00 24.74
C ILE A 180 -4.91 1.07 25.92
N ASN A 181 -3.71 0.49 25.99
CA ASN A 181 -3.29 -0.33 27.14
C ASN A 181 -3.22 0.49 28.45
N GLU A 182 -2.76 1.74 28.39
CA GLU A 182 -2.80 2.65 29.54
C GLU A 182 -4.24 2.87 30.01
N MET A 183 -5.17 3.11 29.08
CA MET A 183 -6.59 3.25 29.39
C MET A 183 -7.21 1.96 29.96
N ILE A 184 -6.81 0.77 29.47
CA ILE A 184 -7.21 -0.52 30.06
C ILE A 184 -6.72 -0.64 31.51
N ASN A 185 -5.48 -0.20 31.78
CA ASN A 185 -4.92 -0.25 33.14
C ASN A 185 -5.65 0.70 34.09
N GLU A 186 -5.99 1.92 33.66
CA GLU A 186 -6.80 2.87 34.43
C GLU A 186 -8.20 2.29 34.76
N ILE A 187 -8.82 1.61 33.78
CA ILE A 187 -10.09 0.92 33.99
C ILE A 187 -9.93 -0.23 35.00
N ASN A 188 -8.85 -1.01 34.93
CA ASN A 188 -8.58 -2.08 35.89
C ASN A 188 -8.41 -1.56 37.32
N GLU A 189 -7.70 -0.45 37.50
CA GLU A 189 -7.56 0.20 38.80
C GLU A 189 -8.91 0.68 39.33
N THR A 190 -9.72 1.30 38.47
CA THR A 190 -11.07 1.77 38.82
C THR A 190 -11.99 0.61 39.21
N LEU A 191 -11.96 -0.51 38.47
CA LEU A 191 -12.74 -1.72 38.78
C LEU A 191 -12.36 -2.32 40.14
N GLN A 192 -11.09 -2.23 40.54
CA GLN A 192 -10.63 -2.73 41.85
C GLN A 192 -11.08 -1.85 43.02
N VAL A 193 -11.19 -0.53 42.80
CA VAL A 193 -11.53 0.45 43.85
C VAL A 193 -13.03 0.69 43.96
N GLU A 194 -13.70 0.90 42.83
CA GLU A 194 -15.10 1.33 42.75
C GLU A 194 -16.06 0.19 42.33
N GLY A 195 -15.54 -0.94 41.87
CA GLY A 195 -16.33 -2.06 41.35
C GLY A 195 -16.83 -1.82 39.92
N ASP A 196 -17.53 -2.82 39.38
CA ASP A 196 -18.12 -2.73 38.04
C ASP A 196 -19.41 -1.90 38.08
N ARG A 197 -19.31 -0.65 37.60
CA ARG A 197 -20.40 0.33 37.63
C ARG A 197 -20.83 0.72 36.23
N VAL A 198 -22.08 1.14 36.13
CA VAL A 198 -22.64 1.76 34.93
C VAL A 198 -22.04 3.16 34.80
N LEU A 199 -21.55 3.48 33.60
CA LEU A 199 -20.96 4.78 33.30
C LEU A 199 -22.06 5.80 33.03
N ASN A 200 -21.85 7.03 33.53
CA ASN A 200 -22.73 8.14 33.16
C ASN A 200 -22.37 8.68 31.77
N GLU A 201 -23.28 9.45 31.17
CA GLU A 201 -23.11 9.97 29.81
C GLU A 201 -21.82 10.78 29.62
N SER A 202 -21.43 11.59 30.61
CA SER A 202 -20.19 12.38 30.54
C SER A 202 -18.93 11.53 30.55
N GLU A 203 -18.92 10.43 31.31
CA GLU A 203 -17.81 9.48 31.36
C GLU A 203 -17.70 8.69 30.06
N VAL A 204 -18.83 8.27 29.48
CA VAL A 204 -18.88 7.63 28.16
C VAL A 204 -18.31 8.56 27.08
N ILE A 205 -18.70 9.83 27.09
CA ILE A 205 -18.18 10.82 26.12
C ILE A 205 -16.67 11.04 26.31
N SER A 206 -16.20 11.20 27.54
CA SER A 206 -14.77 11.34 27.84
C SER A 206 -13.97 10.13 27.36
N PHE A 207 -14.50 8.93 27.57
CA PHE A 207 -13.92 7.69 27.09
C PHE A 207 -13.82 7.65 25.55
N ILE A 208 -14.91 7.95 24.84
CA ILE A 208 -14.93 7.96 23.37
C ILE A 208 -13.90 8.96 22.83
N MET A 209 -13.78 10.14 23.44
CA MET A 209 -12.77 11.13 23.05
C MET A 209 -11.34 10.64 23.29
N GLY A 210 -11.07 10.03 24.45
CA GLY A 210 -9.77 9.42 24.76
C GLY A 210 -9.39 8.35 23.76
N PHE A 211 -10.27 7.37 23.56
CA PHE A 211 -10.10 6.31 22.56
C PHE A 211 -9.87 6.84 21.14
N THR A 212 -10.70 7.78 20.70
CA THR A 212 -10.60 8.38 19.36
C THR A 212 -9.28 9.15 19.20
N SER A 213 -8.78 9.79 20.25
CA SER A 213 -7.51 10.53 20.20
C SER A 213 -6.30 9.62 19.93
N PHE A 214 -6.29 8.41 20.49
CA PHE A 214 -5.25 7.41 20.22
C PHE A 214 -5.35 6.84 18.80
N LEU A 215 -6.56 6.64 18.28
CA LEU A 215 -6.77 6.11 16.92
C LEU A 215 -6.62 7.16 15.82
N PHE A 216 -6.85 8.45 16.12
CA PHE A 216 -6.86 9.51 15.14
C PHE A 216 -5.58 9.59 14.28
N PRO A 217 -4.36 9.51 14.84
CA PRO A 217 -3.14 9.46 14.05
C PRO A 217 -3.08 8.28 13.07
N VAL A 218 -3.52 7.09 13.51
CA VAL A 218 -3.58 5.89 12.66
C VAL A 218 -4.57 6.11 11.51
N MET A 219 -5.76 6.63 11.81
CA MET A 219 -6.78 6.94 10.81
C MET A 219 -6.29 8.00 9.81
N ALA A 220 -5.67 9.08 10.29
CA ALA A 220 -5.18 10.16 9.45
C ALA A 220 -4.14 9.66 8.43
N ILE A 221 -3.13 8.89 8.87
CA ILE A 221 -2.13 8.30 7.98
C ILE A 221 -2.79 7.31 7.01
N SER A 222 -3.74 6.50 7.49
CA SER A 222 -4.45 5.51 6.67
C SER A 222 -5.27 6.15 5.55
N VAL A 223 -5.97 7.26 5.82
CA VAL A 223 -6.74 8.02 4.82
C VAL A 223 -5.81 8.65 3.78
N VAL A 224 -4.71 9.26 4.22
CA VAL A 224 -3.73 9.84 3.30
C VAL A 224 -3.12 8.75 2.41
N LEU A 225 -2.71 7.63 3.01
CA LEU A 225 -2.19 6.47 2.29
C LEU A 225 -3.21 5.92 1.28
N PHE A 226 -4.49 5.84 1.65
CA PHE A 226 -5.56 5.43 0.75
C PHE A 226 -5.64 6.32 -0.49
N ILE A 227 -5.73 7.64 -0.30
CA ILE A 227 -5.89 8.61 -1.39
C ILE A 227 -4.66 8.58 -2.30
N VAL A 228 -3.46 8.69 -1.73
CA VAL A 228 -2.20 8.70 -2.48
C VAL A 228 -2.05 7.40 -3.28
N ARG A 229 -2.32 6.25 -2.65
CA ARG A 229 -2.23 4.95 -3.31
C ARG A 229 -3.25 4.84 -4.45
N LEU A 230 -4.52 5.17 -4.21
CA LEU A 230 -5.58 5.08 -5.21
C LEU A 230 -5.24 5.91 -6.46
N VAL A 231 -4.90 7.19 -6.26
CA VAL A 231 -4.51 8.10 -7.34
C VAL A 231 -3.30 7.56 -8.09
N THR A 232 -2.30 7.04 -7.38
CA THR A 232 -1.10 6.46 -7.98
C THR A 232 -1.41 5.23 -8.82
N MET A 233 -2.26 4.31 -8.35
CA MET A 233 -2.64 3.10 -9.11
C MET A 233 -3.43 3.46 -10.38
N ILE A 234 -4.39 4.39 -10.29
CA ILE A 234 -5.17 4.87 -11.45
C ILE A 234 -4.24 5.49 -12.49
N LEU A 235 -3.34 6.38 -12.06
CA LEU A 235 -2.41 7.05 -12.96
C LEU A 235 -1.40 6.07 -13.56
N SER A 236 -0.88 5.12 -12.78
CA SER A 236 -0.06 4.02 -13.32
C SER A 236 -0.78 3.27 -14.43
N ALA A 237 -2.02 2.81 -14.18
CA ALA A 237 -2.82 2.11 -15.19
C ALA A 237 -3.02 2.94 -16.47
N LEU A 238 -3.37 4.23 -16.33
CA LEU A 238 -3.51 5.15 -17.46
C LEU A 238 -2.18 5.41 -18.19
N GLY A 239 -1.07 5.48 -17.44
CA GLY A 239 0.28 5.64 -17.96
C GLY A 239 0.66 4.47 -18.86
N PHE A 240 0.50 3.24 -18.36
CA PHE A 240 0.76 2.02 -19.13
C PHE A 240 -0.15 1.88 -20.34
N HIS A 241 -1.44 2.25 -20.23
CA HIS A 241 -2.36 2.27 -21.38
C HIS A 241 -1.88 3.19 -22.52
N LYS A 242 -1.24 4.31 -22.20
CA LYS A 242 -0.80 5.31 -23.19
C LYS A 242 0.55 4.99 -23.85
N ILE A 243 1.29 3.98 -23.39
CA ILE A 243 2.64 3.64 -23.90
C ILE A 243 2.69 3.42 -25.43
N PRO A 244 1.76 2.69 -26.08
CA PRO A 244 1.83 2.45 -27.53
C PRO A 244 1.85 3.74 -28.36
N LYS A 245 0.95 4.68 -28.03
CA LYS A 245 0.86 5.99 -28.70
C LYS A 245 2.13 6.82 -28.54
N VAL A 246 2.87 6.60 -27.46
CA VAL A 246 4.14 7.30 -27.19
C VAL A 246 5.26 6.69 -28.02
N ILE A 247 5.33 5.35 -28.08
CA ILE A 247 6.33 4.64 -28.89
C ILE A 247 6.11 4.92 -30.37
N GLU A 248 4.87 4.93 -30.84
CA GLU A 248 4.51 5.29 -32.21
C GLU A 248 4.98 6.71 -32.56
N ARG A 249 4.75 7.70 -31.68
CA ARG A 249 5.28 9.05 -31.86
C ARG A 249 6.80 9.09 -31.89
N LEU A 250 7.48 8.35 -31.01
CA LEU A 250 8.95 8.32 -30.96
C LEU A 250 9.54 7.70 -32.23
N LYS A 251 8.93 6.62 -32.75
CA LYS A 251 9.31 6.00 -34.03
C LYS A 251 9.13 7.00 -35.19
N LEU A 252 7.98 7.67 -35.26
CA LEU A 252 7.72 8.72 -36.26
C LEU A 252 8.73 9.87 -36.17
N PHE A 253 9.08 10.33 -34.97
CA PHE A 253 10.09 11.38 -34.79
C PHE A 253 11.50 10.93 -35.17
N GLN A 254 11.86 9.65 -35.00
CA GLN A 254 13.15 9.12 -35.46
C GLN A 254 13.17 8.97 -36.99
N GLU A 255 12.09 8.51 -37.60
CA GLU A 255 11.94 8.44 -39.06
C GLU A 255 12.02 9.83 -39.71
N LEU A 256 11.36 10.83 -39.11
CA LEU A 256 11.41 12.23 -39.56
C LEU A 256 12.77 12.91 -39.31
N LYS A 257 13.58 12.39 -38.39
CA LYS A 257 14.95 12.88 -38.13
C LYS A 257 16.02 12.22 -38.99
N ARG A 258 15.71 11.10 -39.68
CA ARG A 258 16.61 10.58 -40.70
C ARG A 258 16.65 11.64 -41.81
N PRO A 259 17.82 12.23 -42.12
CA PRO A 259 17.89 13.20 -43.19
C PRO A 259 17.36 12.55 -44.47
N VAL A 260 16.70 13.36 -45.30
CA VAL A 260 16.39 13.03 -46.70
C VAL A 260 17.73 12.82 -47.42
N GLN A 261 18.38 11.69 -47.19
CA GLN A 261 19.51 11.18 -47.94
C GLN A 261 18.99 10.03 -48.77
N GLN A 262 18.23 10.37 -49.80
CA GLN A 262 18.05 9.57 -51.01
C GLN A 262 17.32 10.47 -52.01
N GLY A 263 18.11 11.22 -52.78
CA GLY A 263 17.58 12.13 -53.79
C GLY A 263 18.55 13.14 -54.37
N SER A 264 19.77 12.72 -54.72
CA SER A 264 20.61 13.34 -55.76
C SER A 264 21.86 12.50 -55.98
#